data_AF-A0A0R1GH79-F1
#
_entry.id   AF-A0A0R1GH79-F1
#
_cell.length_a   1.000
_cell.length_b   1.000
_cell.length_c   1.000
_cell.angle_alpha   90.00
_cell.angle_beta   90.00
_cell.angle_gamma   90.00
#
_symmetry.space_group_name_H-M   'P 1'
#
loop_
_entity.id
_entity.type
_entity.pdbx_description
1 polymer ?
#
loop_
_entity_poly.entity_id
_entity_poly.type
_entity_poly.pdbx_seq_one_letter_code
_entity_poly.pdbx_strand_id
1 'polypeptide(L)'
;MKKWGFGLAGFVLGLAIILVVGITLENRQTQQVTTNSAAESKAASTADQTTKTGTSSTSESTASATSSSTQKSSALWNHTKAQKLSTFMSAWGNVMDQQYEESTVSSPVNFYGMKFPQDLSEIRFKVDDADATIESSTSGTGNKDYELVAVYSDAATAKSMGAHLYFFTLHNGSPVTLITQQTNGDVQSDGLYFKPTANKSLSNGFATIIDGGTPSM
;
A
#
# COMPACT_ATOMS: atom_id res chain seq x y z
N MET A 1 9.03 8.85 58.69
CA MET A 1 7.81 9.20 59.47
C MET A 1 7.26 10.52 58.97
N LYS A 2 5.94 10.63 58.71
CA LYS A 2 5.19 11.88 58.37
C LYS A 2 5.58 12.54 57.03
N LYS A 3 4.66 13.10 56.23
CA LYS A 3 3.18 12.99 56.16
C LYS A 3 2.73 13.27 54.71
N TRP A 4 1.51 12.86 54.35
CA TRP A 4 0.87 13.08 53.04
C TRP A 4 0.58 14.55 52.71
N GLY A 5 0.37 14.79 51.40
CA GLY A 5 -0.41 15.92 50.88
C GLY A 5 -1.12 15.52 49.57
N PHE A 6 -2.32 14.95 49.65
CA PHE A 6 -3.19 14.76 48.49
C PHE A 6 -3.91 16.08 48.16
N GLY A 7 -3.69 16.61 46.95
CA GLY A 7 -4.40 17.77 46.42
C GLY A 7 -5.48 17.38 45.42
N LEU A 8 -6.65 16.99 45.91
CA LEU A 8 -7.85 16.79 45.08
C LEU A 8 -8.61 18.13 45.01
N ALA A 9 -8.48 18.84 43.89
CA ALA A 9 -9.25 20.05 43.61
C ALA A 9 -9.95 19.86 42.25
N GLY A 10 -11.23 19.47 42.30
CA GLY A 10 -12.07 19.40 41.11
C GLY A 10 -12.53 20.80 40.69
N PHE A 11 -12.64 21.03 39.39
CA PHE A 11 -13.46 22.09 38.85
C PHE A 11 -14.28 21.53 37.67
N VAL A 12 -15.57 21.31 37.92
CA VAL A 12 -16.57 20.96 36.90
C VAL A 12 -17.30 22.25 36.55
N LEU A 13 -16.96 22.85 35.40
CA LEU A 13 -17.74 23.91 34.73
C LEU A 13 -17.14 24.10 33.32
N GLY A 14 -17.89 24.10 32.22
CA GLY A 14 -19.30 23.81 32.04
C GLY A 14 -19.60 23.56 30.56
N LEU A 15 -20.70 22.84 30.27
CA LEU A 15 -21.15 22.59 28.89
C LEU A 15 -21.71 23.88 28.27
N ALA A 16 -21.09 24.35 27.19
CA ALA A 16 -21.64 25.39 26.32
C ALA A 16 -22.22 24.75 25.04
N ILE A 17 -23.47 24.32 25.11
CA ILE A 17 -24.24 23.91 23.92
C ILE A 17 -24.71 25.20 23.23
N ILE A 18 -24.15 25.51 22.06
CA ILE A 18 -24.71 26.52 21.16
C ILE A 18 -25.49 25.78 20.07
N LEU A 19 -26.80 25.63 20.30
CA LEU A 19 -27.77 25.34 19.25
C LEU A 19 -28.03 26.64 18.47
N VAL A 20 -27.55 26.72 17.23
CA VAL A 20 -28.12 27.65 16.24
C VAL A 20 -28.85 26.81 15.19
N VAL A 21 -30.17 26.95 15.19
CA VAL A 21 -31.08 26.36 14.22
C VAL A 21 -30.94 27.12 12.91
N GLY A 22 -30.37 26.48 11.89
CA GLY A 22 -30.42 26.93 10.50
C GLY A 22 -31.45 26.12 9.71
N ILE A 23 -32.71 26.54 9.71
CA ILE A 23 -33.72 26.00 8.79
C ILE A 23 -33.64 26.80 7.49
N THR A 24 -33.19 26.16 6.42
CA THR A 24 -33.44 26.62 5.04
C THR A 24 -33.88 25.46 4.16
N LEU A 25 -35.16 25.54 3.83
CA LEU A 25 -36.00 24.73 2.94
C LEU A 25 -35.31 23.87 1.87
N GLU A 26 -35.81 22.65 1.73
CA GLU A 26 -35.44 21.69 0.68
C GLU A 26 -35.79 22.18 -0.73
N ASN A 27 -34.96 21.82 -1.71
CA ASN A 27 -35.44 21.61 -3.07
C ASN A 27 -34.82 20.33 -3.66
N ARG A 28 -35.56 19.23 -3.57
CA ARG A 28 -35.21 17.97 -4.23
C ARG A 28 -35.69 18.00 -5.68
N GLN A 29 -34.77 17.92 -6.64
CA GLN A 29 -35.08 17.27 -7.92
C GLN A 29 -34.00 16.27 -8.31
N THR A 30 -34.34 15.00 -8.12
CA THR A 30 -33.78 13.86 -8.84
C THR A 30 -34.07 14.02 -10.33
N GLN A 31 -33.08 13.79 -11.19
CA GLN A 31 -33.34 13.38 -12.57
C GLN A 31 -32.34 12.28 -12.98
N GLN A 32 -32.82 11.04 -12.99
CA GLN A 32 -32.25 10.01 -13.86
C GLN A 32 -32.65 10.34 -15.29
N VAL A 33 -31.74 10.16 -16.26
CA VAL A 33 -32.12 10.14 -17.68
C VAL A 33 -31.92 8.72 -18.21
N THR A 34 -33.00 7.94 -18.26
CA THR A 34 -33.05 6.66 -18.99
C THR A 34 -34.50 6.38 -19.38
N THR A 35 -34.83 6.60 -20.66
CA THR A 35 -35.99 6.10 -21.45
C THR A 35 -36.11 6.98 -22.72
N ASN A 36 -36.55 6.53 -23.90
CA ASN A 36 -36.61 5.20 -24.50
C ASN A 36 -36.87 5.37 -26.02
N SER A 37 -36.33 4.44 -26.83
CA SER A 37 -36.91 3.83 -28.04
C SER A 37 -37.75 4.62 -29.09
N ALA A 38 -37.28 4.60 -30.35
CA ALA A 38 -38.02 4.24 -31.57
C ALA A 38 -36.98 4.07 -32.71
N ALA A 39 -36.79 2.88 -33.31
CA ALA A 39 -37.59 2.23 -34.37
C ALA A 39 -37.54 3.00 -35.73
N GLU A 40 -37.31 2.40 -36.91
CA GLU A 40 -37.25 0.99 -37.32
C GLU A 40 -36.53 0.81 -38.68
N SER A 41 -36.39 -0.45 -39.13
CA SER A 41 -36.26 -0.94 -40.53
C SER A 41 -34.85 -1.38 -41.03
N LYS A 42 -34.69 -2.46 -41.81
CA LYS A 42 -35.54 -3.66 -42.09
C LYS A 42 -34.75 -4.70 -42.91
N ALA A 43 -34.90 -6.01 -42.60
CA ALA A 43 -34.70 -7.24 -43.42
C ALA A 43 -33.38 -7.42 -44.23
N ALA A 44 -32.61 -8.53 -44.21
CA ALA A 44 -32.83 -9.99 -44.15
C ALA A 44 -32.43 -10.69 -45.48
N SER A 45 -32.12 -12.00 -45.36
CA SER A 45 -31.77 -12.98 -46.43
C SER A 45 -30.35 -12.84 -47.02
N THR A 46 -29.63 -13.90 -47.42
CA THR A 46 -29.82 -15.37 -47.27
C THR A 46 -28.46 -16.11 -47.42
N ALA A 47 -28.38 -17.38 -46.99
CA ALA A 47 -27.21 -18.27 -47.07
C ALA A 47 -26.91 -18.85 -48.48
N ASP A 48 -25.73 -19.43 -48.69
CA ASP A 48 -25.59 -20.85 -49.12
C ASP A 48 -24.17 -21.43 -48.85
N GLN A 49 -24.00 -22.73 -49.04
CA GLN A 49 -22.73 -23.48 -48.90
C GLN A 49 -22.02 -23.66 -50.25
N THR A 50 -20.74 -24.05 -50.22
CA THR A 50 -20.24 -25.31 -50.84
C THR A 50 -18.79 -25.24 -51.32
N THR A 51 -17.97 -26.06 -50.65
CA THR A 51 -16.70 -26.71 -51.01
C THR A 51 -16.32 -26.83 -52.50
N LYS A 52 -15.06 -26.52 -52.86
CA LYS A 52 -14.05 -27.53 -53.31
C LYS A 52 -12.65 -26.97 -53.68
N THR A 53 -11.65 -27.57 -53.03
CA THR A 53 -10.34 -28.04 -53.54
C THR A 53 -9.49 -27.18 -54.49
N GLY A 54 -8.28 -26.83 -54.04
CA GLY A 54 -7.16 -26.41 -54.88
C GLY A 54 -5.81 -26.79 -54.25
N THR A 55 -5.15 -27.83 -54.78
CA THR A 55 -3.86 -28.35 -54.30
C THR A 55 -2.70 -27.42 -54.63
N SER A 56 -1.74 -27.24 -53.71
CA SER A 56 -0.32 -27.02 -54.03
C SER A 56 0.57 -27.35 -52.83
N SER A 57 1.63 -28.13 -53.07
CA SER A 57 2.59 -28.62 -52.08
C SER A 57 3.68 -27.60 -51.77
N THR A 58 4.31 -27.69 -50.59
CA THR A 58 5.80 -27.66 -50.38
C THR A 58 6.14 -28.04 -48.93
N SER A 59 7.33 -28.63 -48.77
CA SER A 59 8.09 -29.00 -47.56
C SER A 59 8.08 -27.96 -46.41
N GLU A 60 8.51 -28.21 -45.16
CA GLU A 60 9.60 -29.11 -44.74
C GLU A 60 9.66 -29.30 -43.19
N SER A 61 10.53 -30.23 -42.75
CA SER A 61 11.21 -30.27 -41.43
C SER A 61 10.41 -30.49 -40.14
N THR A 62 10.32 -31.77 -39.76
CA THR A 62 10.09 -32.21 -38.37
C THR A 62 11.33 -31.95 -37.52
N ALA A 63 11.26 -31.05 -36.54
CA ALA A 63 12.32 -30.84 -35.55
C ALA A 63 11.76 -30.88 -34.12
N SER A 64 12.08 -31.93 -33.38
CA SER A 64 11.63 -32.13 -32.00
C SER A 64 12.30 -31.13 -31.05
N ALA A 65 11.61 -30.03 -30.74
CA ALA A 65 12.04 -29.09 -29.71
C ALA A 65 11.75 -29.67 -28.31
N THR A 66 12.77 -30.27 -27.69
CA THR A 66 12.77 -30.51 -26.23
C THR A 66 12.87 -29.17 -25.52
N SER A 67 11.71 -28.60 -25.20
CA SER A 67 11.60 -27.35 -24.44
C SER A 67 11.89 -27.61 -22.95
N SER A 68 13.17 -27.62 -22.57
CA SER A 68 13.59 -27.49 -21.18
C SER A 68 13.24 -26.08 -20.67
N SER A 69 12.01 -25.93 -20.17
CA SER A 69 11.51 -24.68 -19.61
C SER A 69 12.14 -24.40 -18.25
N THR A 70 13.37 -23.85 -18.26
CA THR A 70 13.96 -23.24 -17.06
C THR A 70 13.01 -22.14 -16.57
N GLN A 71 12.23 -22.45 -15.53
CA GLN A 71 11.30 -21.51 -14.91
C GLN A 71 12.10 -20.37 -14.30
N LYS A 72 12.21 -19.26 -15.04
CA LYS A 72 12.81 -18.03 -14.54
C LYS A 72 11.88 -17.47 -13.46
N SER A 73 12.23 -17.73 -12.19
CA SER A 73 11.51 -17.17 -11.04
C SER A 73 11.32 -15.66 -11.25
N SER A 74 10.06 -15.23 -11.28
CA SER A 74 9.72 -13.81 -11.44
C SER A 74 9.99 -13.08 -10.14
N ALA A 75 10.65 -11.93 -10.21
CA ALA A 75 10.91 -11.12 -9.02
C ALA A 75 9.60 -10.71 -8.34
N LEU A 76 9.53 -10.91 -7.02
CA LEU A 76 8.36 -10.56 -6.21
C LEU A 76 8.14 -9.03 -6.19
N TRP A 77 9.22 -8.26 -6.33
CA TRP A 77 9.21 -6.81 -6.52
C TRP A 77 9.77 -6.39 -7.88
N ASN A 78 9.25 -5.29 -8.42
CA ASN A 78 9.72 -4.66 -9.65
C ASN A 78 9.19 -3.22 -9.79
N HIS A 79 9.69 -2.49 -10.79
CA HIS A 79 9.32 -1.09 -11.01
C HIS A 79 7.81 -0.85 -11.21
N THR A 80 7.10 -1.72 -11.91
CA THR A 80 5.63 -1.59 -12.10
C THR A 80 4.89 -1.71 -10.78
N LYS A 81 5.35 -2.58 -9.87
CA LYS A 81 4.80 -2.70 -8.51
C LYS A 81 5.11 -1.47 -7.66
N ALA A 82 6.31 -0.90 -7.76
CA ALA A 82 6.68 0.36 -7.10
C ALA A 82 5.80 1.54 -7.57
N GLN A 83 5.57 1.69 -8.88
CA GLN A 83 4.69 2.74 -9.42
C GLN A 83 3.24 2.62 -8.91
N LYS A 84 2.72 1.38 -8.80
CA LYS A 84 1.40 1.12 -8.21
C LYS A 84 1.37 1.46 -6.73
N LEU A 85 2.41 1.11 -5.96
CA LEU A 85 2.51 1.44 -4.54
C LEU A 85 2.59 2.96 -4.31
N SER A 86 3.38 3.69 -5.08
CA SER A 86 3.48 5.15 -5.02
C SER A 86 2.12 5.83 -5.28
N THR A 87 1.41 5.39 -6.32
CA THR A 87 0.06 5.88 -6.63
C THR A 87 -0.93 5.58 -5.50
N PHE A 88 -0.89 4.35 -4.98
CA PHE A 88 -1.74 3.91 -3.87
C PHE A 88 -1.45 4.68 -2.58
N MET A 89 -0.18 4.90 -2.21
CA MET A 89 0.22 5.64 -1.01
C MET A 89 -0.20 7.11 -1.07
N SER A 90 -0.11 7.76 -2.24
CA SER A 90 -0.62 9.12 -2.42
C SER A 90 -2.14 9.19 -2.22
N ALA A 91 -2.90 8.28 -2.85
CA ALA A 91 -4.35 8.24 -2.72
C ALA A 91 -4.80 7.86 -1.30
N TRP A 92 -4.11 6.94 -0.64
CA TRP A 92 -4.36 6.53 0.74
C TRP A 92 -4.05 7.64 1.73
N GLY A 93 -2.92 8.34 1.57
CA GLY A 93 -2.59 9.51 2.36
C GLY A 93 -3.67 10.59 2.32
N ASN A 94 -4.18 10.91 1.13
CA ASN A 94 -5.27 11.88 0.96
C ASN A 94 -6.56 11.48 1.73
N VAL A 95 -6.90 10.18 1.79
CA VAL A 95 -8.05 9.70 2.57
C VAL A 95 -7.82 9.79 4.08
N MET A 96 -6.56 9.74 4.52
CA MET A 96 -6.16 9.85 5.92
C MET A 96 -5.85 11.29 6.38
N ASP A 97 -5.90 12.29 5.49
CA ASP A 97 -5.38 13.66 5.69
C ASP A 97 -3.89 13.69 6.10
N GLN A 98 -3.09 12.84 5.43
CA GLN A 98 -1.66 12.62 5.71
C GLN A 98 -0.85 12.60 4.40
N GLN A 99 0.27 13.33 4.34
CA GLN A 99 1.09 13.42 3.13
C GLN A 99 2.29 12.48 3.24
N TYR A 100 2.19 11.31 2.59
CA TYR A 100 3.26 10.30 2.55
C TYR A 100 4.20 10.49 1.36
N GLU A 101 5.50 10.55 1.65
CA GLU A 101 6.55 10.58 0.64
C GLU A 101 7.34 9.27 0.65
N GLU A 102 7.81 8.84 -0.53
CA GLU A 102 8.69 7.68 -0.66
C GLU A 102 10.11 8.04 -0.22
N SER A 103 10.65 7.26 0.70
CA SER A 103 11.99 7.47 1.22
C SER A 103 13.01 6.59 0.49
N THR A 104 14.04 7.23 -0.06
CA THR A 104 15.04 6.58 -0.91
C THR A 104 16.46 6.85 -0.40
N VAL A 105 17.46 6.10 -0.86
CA VAL A 105 18.87 6.34 -0.48
C VAL A 105 19.33 7.76 -0.87
N SER A 106 18.80 8.32 -1.97
CA SER A 106 19.08 9.69 -2.43
C SER A 106 18.30 10.78 -1.68
N SER A 107 17.19 10.43 -1.03
CA SER A 107 16.34 11.34 -0.27
C SER A 107 15.75 10.59 0.94
N PRO A 108 16.57 10.32 1.98
CA PRO A 108 16.13 9.53 3.12
C PRO A 108 15.35 10.38 4.12
N VAL A 109 14.23 9.84 4.59
CA VAL A 109 13.46 10.36 5.71
C VAL A 109 14.31 10.33 6.98
N ASN A 110 14.34 11.44 7.70
CA ASN A 110 14.84 11.50 9.06
C ASN A 110 13.69 11.21 10.03
N PHE A 111 13.63 9.98 10.55
CA PHE A 111 12.69 9.58 11.58
C PHE A 111 13.38 9.68 12.95
N TYR A 112 13.22 10.83 13.61
CA TYR A 112 13.72 11.15 14.95
C TYR A 112 15.23 10.91 15.17
N GLY A 113 16.05 11.18 14.17
CA GLY A 113 17.51 11.07 14.20
C GLY A 113 18.06 9.96 13.30
N MET A 114 17.26 8.95 12.98
CA MET A 114 17.63 7.85 12.09
C MET A 114 17.19 8.12 10.65
N LYS A 115 18.00 7.74 9.66
CA LYS A 115 17.73 7.89 8.23
C LYS A 115 17.35 6.56 7.60
N PHE A 116 16.18 6.47 6.98
CA PHE A 116 15.75 5.26 6.28
C PHE A 116 15.66 5.46 4.77
N PRO A 117 16.04 4.49 3.93
CA PRO A 117 16.57 3.16 4.26
C PRO A 117 18.10 3.13 4.50
N GLN A 118 18.75 4.27 4.76
CA GLN A 118 20.23 4.35 4.87
C GLN A 118 20.79 3.57 6.08
N ASP A 119 20.21 3.76 7.26
CA ASP A 119 20.80 3.32 8.54
C ASP A 119 20.29 1.93 8.98
N LEU A 120 19.74 1.13 8.06
CA LEU A 120 19.18 -0.20 8.36
C LEU A 120 20.20 -1.14 9.01
N SER A 121 21.48 -1.03 8.68
CA SER A 121 22.55 -1.85 9.28
C SER A 121 23.07 -1.32 10.62
N GLU A 122 22.67 -0.11 11.02
CA GLU A 122 23.19 0.55 12.24
C GLU A 122 22.30 0.34 13.46
N ILE A 123 21.05 -0.11 13.26
CA ILE A 123 20.06 -0.29 14.33
C ILE A 123 19.55 -1.73 14.42
N ARG A 124 19.03 -2.08 15.60
CA ARG A 124 18.24 -3.29 15.80
C ARG A 124 16.77 -2.99 15.53
N PHE A 125 16.09 -3.94 14.90
CA PHE A 125 14.64 -3.89 14.72
C PHE A 125 13.96 -4.87 15.64
N LYS A 126 12.76 -4.49 16.07
CA LYS A 126 11.82 -5.41 16.70
C LYS A 126 10.52 -5.40 15.93
N VAL A 127 9.91 -6.56 15.72
CA VAL A 127 8.55 -6.69 15.16
C VAL A 127 7.72 -7.49 16.16
N ASP A 128 6.66 -6.90 16.68
CA ASP A 128 5.84 -7.46 17.77
C ASP A 128 6.72 -7.95 18.95
N ASP A 129 7.59 -7.04 19.44
CA ASP A 129 8.59 -7.20 20.51
C ASP A 129 9.73 -8.22 20.29
N ALA A 130 9.60 -9.13 19.32
CA ALA A 130 10.65 -10.05 18.91
C ALA A 130 11.74 -9.33 18.09
N ASP A 131 13.01 -9.70 18.28
CA ASP A 131 14.11 -9.20 17.45
C ASP A 131 13.93 -9.67 16.00
N ALA A 132 14.15 -8.75 15.05
CA ALA A 132 13.98 -9.01 13.62
C ALA A 132 15.15 -8.43 12.82
N THR A 133 15.46 -9.08 11.70
CA THR A 133 16.43 -8.57 10.72
C THR A 133 15.72 -8.06 9.46
N ILE A 134 16.20 -6.94 8.93
CA ILE A 134 15.63 -6.26 7.77
C ILE A 134 16.76 -5.89 6.81
N GLU A 135 16.61 -6.17 5.51
CA GLU A 135 17.53 -5.66 4.47
C GLU A 135 16.74 -5.06 3.30
N SER A 136 17.34 -4.10 2.57
CA SER A 136 16.74 -3.56 1.35
C SER A 136 16.87 -4.55 0.19
N SER A 137 15.75 -4.89 -0.46
CA SER A 137 15.72 -5.81 -1.60
C SER A 137 15.05 -5.18 -2.82
N THR A 138 15.75 -5.18 -3.96
CA THR A 138 15.20 -4.67 -5.23
C THR A 138 14.28 -5.65 -5.94
N SER A 139 14.34 -6.94 -5.58
CA SER A 139 13.52 -8.03 -6.13
C SER A 139 12.49 -8.60 -5.16
N GLY A 140 12.46 -8.12 -3.91
CA GLY A 140 11.59 -8.65 -2.84
C GLY A 140 12.01 -10.04 -2.36
N THR A 141 13.29 -10.37 -2.50
CA THR A 141 13.90 -11.65 -2.12
C THR A 141 15.29 -11.41 -1.54
N GLY A 142 15.65 -12.13 -0.48
CA GLY A 142 16.95 -12.04 0.17
C GLY A 142 17.10 -13.10 1.26
N ASN A 143 17.80 -12.76 2.33
CA ASN A 143 18.16 -13.69 3.41
C ASN A 143 17.90 -13.12 4.81
N LYS A 144 17.00 -12.14 4.98
CA LYS A 144 16.57 -11.65 6.30
C LYS A 144 15.14 -12.05 6.60
N ASP A 145 14.69 -11.74 7.81
CA ASP A 145 13.31 -11.96 8.19
C ASP A 145 12.37 -11.09 7.35
N TYR A 146 12.79 -9.87 7.00
CA TYR A 146 12.00 -8.93 6.20
C TYR A 146 12.81 -8.32 5.05
N GLU A 147 12.36 -8.59 3.82
CA GLU A 147 12.91 -8.01 2.60
C GLU A 147 12.20 -6.68 2.29
N LEU A 148 12.83 -5.56 2.65
CA LEU A 148 12.28 -4.21 2.50
C LEU A 148 12.33 -3.74 1.05
N VAL A 149 11.17 -3.49 0.47
CA VAL A 149 11.02 -3.11 -0.95
C VAL A 149 10.64 -1.64 -1.17
N ALA A 150 10.07 -0.98 -0.16
CA ALA A 150 9.85 0.46 -0.14
C ALA A 150 9.67 0.99 1.30
N VAL A 151 9.98 2.28 1.49
CA VAL A 151 9.76 3.01 2.75
C VAL A 151 8.91 4.23 2.44
N TYR A 152 7.88 4.50 3.25
CA TYR A 152 7.07 5.72 3.16
C TYR A 152 6.91 6.37 4.53
N SER A 153 6.86 7.69 4.58
CA SER A 153 6.63 8.44 5.82
C SER A 153 5.96 9.79 5.57
N ASP A 154 5.22 10.27 6.56
CA ASP A 154 4.64 11.62 6.61
C ASP A 154 5.48 12.61 7.45
N ALA A 155 6.67 12.20 7.91
CA ALA A 155 7.51 12.97 8.85
C ALA A 155 7.86 14.40 8.38
N ALA A 156 7.86 14.67 7.07
CA ALA A 156 8.06 16.01 6.52
C ALA A 156 6.92 17.00 6.86
N THR A 157 5.72 16.49 7.16
CA THR A 157 4.51 17.29 7.40
C THR A 157 3.81 16.99 8.73
N ALA A 158 4.18 15.89 9.39
CA ALA A 158 3.65 15.46 10.67
C ALA A 158 3.90 16.52 11.78
N LYS A 159 2.87 16.76 12.60
CA LYS A 159 2.92 17.71 13.72
C LYS A 159 3.23 16.97 15.03
N SER A 160 3.91 17.64 15.96
CA SER A 160 4.01 17.25 17.39
C SER A 160 4.42 15.80 17.65
N MET A 161 5.51 15.33 17.04
CA MET A 161 5.98 13.93 17.10
C MET A 161 4.93 12.88 16.66
N GLY A 162 3.98 13.24 15.80
CA GLY A 162 2.95 12.34 15.28
C GLY A 162 3.30 11.66 13.96
N ALA A 163 4.58 11.41 13.68
CA ALA A 163 5.00 10.84 12.40
C ALA A 163 4.83 9.32 12.34
N HIS A 164 4.53 8.84 11.14
CA HIS A 164 4.36 7.44 10.79
C HIS A 164 5.48 7.03 9.85
N LEU A 165 6.11 5.88 10.12
CA LEU A 165 7.09 5.28 9.21
C LEU A 165 6.59 3.89 8.82
N TYR A 166 6.31 3.71 7.53
CA TYR A 166 5.85 2.47 6.95
C TYR A 166 6.97 1.78 6.18
N PHE A 167 7.19 0.51 6.51
CA PHE A 167 8.09 -0.38 5.80
C PHE A 167 7.25 -1.41 5.02
N PHE A 168 7.36 -1.40 3.70
CA PHE A 168 6.73 -2.39 2.82
C PHE A 168 7.70 -3.52 2.60
N THR A 169 7.38 -4.71 3.11
CA THR A 169 8.33 -5.83 3.23
C THR A 169 7.75 -7.14 2.70
N LEU A 170 8.61 -8.04 2.24
CA LEU A 170 8.25 -9.44 2.05
C LEU A 170 8.85 -10.26 3.20
N HIS A 171 7.98 -10.84 4.04
CA HIS A 171 8.37 -11.77 5.09
C HIS A 171 8.16 -13.20 4.57
N ASN A 172 9.25 -13.96 4.39
CA ASN A 172 9.19 -15.29 3.78
C ASN A 172 8.42 -15.30 2.43
N GLY A 173 8.62 -14.26 1.61
CA GLY A 173 7.92 -14.06 0.33
C GLY A 173 6.47 -13.55 0.43
N SER A 174 5.91 -13.41 1.63
CA SER A 174 4.55 -12.90 1.86
C SER A 174 4.54 -11.39 2.16
N PRO A 175 3.61 -10.59 1.59
CA PRO A 175 3.53 -9.16 1.84
C PRO A 175 3.19 -8.83 3.29
N VAL A 176 4.05 -8.04 3.94
CA VAL A 176 3.80 -7.46 5.27
C VAL A 176 4.11 -5.95 5.22
N THR A 177 3.10 -5.13 5.52
CA THR A 177 3.28 -3.70 5.75
C THR A 177 3.49 -3.48 7.25
N LEU A 178 4.72 -3.14 7.64
CA LEU A 178 5.08 -2.78 9.01
C LEU A 178 4.89 -1.28 9.23
N ILE A 179 4.56 -0.89 10.46
CA ILE A 179 4.47 0.51 10.90
C ILE A 179 5.24 0.71 12.21
N THR A 180 5.93 1.84 12.32
CA THR A 180 6.30 2.42 13.61
C THR A 180 5.75 3.84 13.75
N GLN A 181 5.42 4.17 15.00
CA GLN A 181 4.97 5.48 15.50
C GLN A 181 5.71 5.81 16.81
N GLN A 182 6.91 5.22 17.00
CA GLN A 182 7.69 5.36 18.21
C GLN A 182 8.26 6.77 18.33
N THR A 183 7.94 7.47 19.42
CA THR A 183 8.33 8.87 19.67
C THR A 183 9.36 9.01 20.80
N ASN A 184 9.68 7.91 21.47
CA ASN A 184 10.50 7.82 22.67
C ASN A 184 11.27 6.50 22.75
N GLY A 185 12.17 6.38 23.73
CA GLY A 185 13.14 5.28 23.82
C GLY A 185 14.44 5.60 23.06
N ASP A 186 15.52 4.93 23.41
CA ASP A 186 16.81 5.10 22.73
C ASP A 186 16.88 4.07 21.59
N VAL A 187 16.76 4.54 20.35
CA VAL A 187 16.73 3.68 19.16
C VAL A 187 18.04 2.91 18.96
N GLN A 188 19.17 3.37 19.53
CA GLN A 188 20.45 2.65 19.50
C GLN A 188 20.50 1.55 20.57
N SER A 189 20.10 1.84 21.81
CA SER A 189 20.14 0.86 22.91
C SER A 189 18.97 -0.12 22.95
N ASP A 190 17.80 0.29 22.48
CA ASP A 190 16.54 -0.46 22.63
C ASP A 190 16.03 -0.99 21.28
N GLY A 191 16.48 -0.39 20.18
CA GLY A 191 16.04 -0.68 18.81
C GLY A 191 14.81 0.12 18.37
N LEU A 192 14.46 0.00 17.09
CA LEU A 192 13.23 0.58 16.53
C LEU A 192 12.12 -0.48 16.48
N TYR A 193 11.02 -0.21 17.19
CA TYR A 193 9.90 -1.13 17.34
C TYR A 193 8.88 -0.90 16.23
N PHE A 194 8.62 -1.95 15.46
CA PHE A 194 7.59 -2.05 14.46
C PHE A 194 6.51 -3.06 14.87
N LYS A 195 5.38 -2.98 14.19
CA LYS A 195 4.33 -4.01 14.19
C LYS A 195 3.68 -4.07 12.81
N PRO A 196 3.04 -5.18 12.41
CA PRO A 196 2.17 -5.20 11.24
C PRO A 196 1.08 -4.11 11.35
N THR A 197 0.79 -3.42 10.26
CA THR A 197 -0.23 -2.38 10.26
C THR A 197 -1.63 -2.95 10.55
N ALA A 198 -2.37 -2.28 11.43
CA ALA A 198 -3.79 -2.58 11.66
C ALA A 198 -4.68 -2.07 10.50
N ASN A 199 -4.16 -1.16 9.66
CA ASN A 199 -4.92 -0.59 8.55
C ASN A 199 -5.09 -1.61 7.41
N LYS A 200 -6.32 -2.13 7.26
CA LYS A 200 -6.62 -3.18 6.28
C LYS A 200 -6.57 -2.69 4.83
N SER A 201 -6.82 -1.41 4.57
CA SER A 201 -6.65 -0.85 3.23
C SER A 201 -5.18 -0.93 2.81
N LEU A 202 -4.24 -0.53 3.67
CA LEU A 202 -2.80 -0.68 3.41
C LEU A 202 -2.38 -2.14 3.22
N SER A 203 -2.72 -3.03 4.17
CA SER A 203 -2.25 -4.43 4.10
C SER A 203 -2.78 -5.15 2.86
N ASN A 204 -4.06 -4.96 2.53
CA ASN A 204 -4.70 -5.61 1.38
C ASN A 204 -4.27 -4.93 0.07
N GLY A 205 -4.06 -3.62 0.08
CA GLY A 205 -3.59 -2.87 -1.07
C GLY A 205 -2.18 -3.28 -1.49
N PHE A 206 -1.27 -3.40 -0.53
CA PHE A 206 0.09 -3.91 -0.80
C PHE A 206 0.09 -5.38 -1.26
N ALA A 207 -0.72 -6.24 -0.63
CA ALA A 207 -0.86 -7.63 -1.10
C ALA A 207 -1.35 -7.70 -2.56
N THR A 208 -2.38 -6.91 -2.89
CA THR A 208 -2.91 -6.79 -4.27
C THR A 208 -1.81 -6.37 -5.27
N ILE A 209 -0.89 -5.49 -4.87
CA ILE A 209 0.26 -5.07 -5.70
C ILE A 209 1.27 -6.21 -5.89
N ILE A 210 1.58 -6.97 -4.84
CA ILE A 210 2.47 -8.14 -4.93
C ILE A 210 1.87 -9.23 -5.84
N ASP A 211 0.56 -9.44 -5.80
CA ASP A 211 -0.16 -10.35 -6.72
C ASP A 211 -0.29 -9.79 -8.16
N GLY A 212 0.20 -8.57 -8.40
CA GLY A 212 0.21 -7.92 -9.72
C GLY A 212 -1.07 -7.16 -10.08
N GLY A 213 -2.08 -7.18 -9.21
CA GLY A 213 -3.31 -6.39 -9.32
C GLY A 213 -3.09 -4.89 -9.12
N THR A 214 -4.17 -4.11 -9.10
CA THR A 214 -4.15 -2.67 -8.80
C THR A 214 -5.13 -2.43 -7.65
N PRO A 215 -4.68 -1.86 -6.51
CA PRO A 215 -5.55 -1.66 -5.35
C PRO A 215 -6.50 -0.48 -5.56
N SER A 216 -7.69 -0.58 -4.96
CA SER A 216 -8.67 0.50 -4.84
C SER A 216 -8.53 1.22 -3.50
N MET A 217 -9.01 2.46 -3.46
CA MET A 217 -9.22 3.25 -2.25
C MET A 217 -10.68 3.23 -1.81
#